data_AF-A0A166H379-F1
#
_entry.id   AF-A0A166H379-F1
#
_cell.length_a   1.000
_cell.length_b   1.000
_cell.length_c   1.000
_cell.angle_alpha   90.00
_cell.angle_beta   90.00
_cell.angle_gamma   90.00
#
_symmetry.space_group_name_H-M   'P 1'
#
loop_
_entity.id
_entity.type
_entity.pdbx_description
1 polymer ?
#
loop_
_entity_poly.entity_id
_entity_poly.type
_entity_poly.pdbx_seq_one_letter_code
_entity_poly.pdbx_strand_id
1 'polypeptide(L)' 'MPQSLLDQLQTVFETQQPVQLWLQEDADTSLDAATFRGLVIAVDDTAVEVFNEADETYRVYDRDIKRVTRLT' A
#
# COMPACT_ATOMS: atom_id res chain seq x y z
N MET A 1 -19.00 9.86 -6.08
CA MET A 1 -18.69 8.90 -5.00
C MET A 1 -17.19 8.97 -4.77
N PRO A 2 -16.69 9.13 -3.52
CA PRO A 2 -15.26 8.97 -3.27
C PRO A 2 -14.85 7.56 -3.70
N GLN A 3 -13.77 7.45 -4.47
CA GLN A 3 -13.24 6.16 -4.93
C GLN A 3 -12.76 5.37 -3.70
N SER A 4 -13.20 4.11 -3.56
CA SER A 4 -12.78 3.29 -2.41
C SER A 4 -11.26 3.10 -2.43
N LEU A 5 -10.65 2.91 -1.27
CA LEU A 5 -9.20 2.70 -1.16
C LEU A 5 -8.74 1.48 -1.97
N LEU A 6 -9.51 0.38 -1.91
CA LEU A 6 -9.24 -0.84 -2.67
C LEU A 6 -9.34 -0.59 -4.18
N ASP A 7 -10.32 0.18 -4.67
CA ASP A 7 -10.39 0.53 -6.09
C ASP A 7 -9.15 1.31 -6.55
N GLN A 8 -8.61 2.18 -5.69
CA GLN A 8 -7.38 2.92 -5.99
C GLN A 8 -6.16 1.99 -6.05
N LEU A 9 -6.06 1.04 -5.12
CA LEU A 9 -4.98 0.05 -5.08
C LEU A 9 -5.05 -0.93 -6.26
N GLN A 10 -6.27 -1.35 -6.63
CA GLN A 10 -6.51 -2.17 -7.82
C GLN A 10 -6.07 -1.44 -9.10
N THR A 11 -6.42 -0.15 -9.23
CA THR A 11 -5.99 0.66 -10.37
C THR A 11 -4.46 0.73 -10.45
N VAL A 12 -3.79 0.92 -9.31
CA VAL A 12 -2.32 0.98 -9.22
C VAL A 12 -1.68 -0.34 -9.63
N PHE A 13 -2.25 -1.46 -9.16
CA PHE A 13 -1.78 -2.80 -9.52
C PHE A 13 -1.89 -3.03 -11.03
N GLU A 14 -3.01 -2.67 -11.64
CA GLU A 14 -3.22 -2.82 -13.09
C GLU A 14 -2.29 -1.93 -13.91
N THR A 15 -1.97 -0.73 -13.44
CA THR A 15 -1.04 0.19 -14.11
C THR A 15 0.42 -0.08 -13.79
N GLN A 16 0.71 -1.00 -12.87
CA GLN A 16 2.06 -1.25 -12.33
C GLN A 16 2.76 0.05 -11.90
N GLN A 17 1.99 0.98 -11.33
CA GLN A 17 2.50 2.29 -10.95
C GLN A 17 3.14 2.23 -9.55
N PRO A 18 4.32 2.81 -9.33
CA PRO A 18 4.89 2.91 -7.99
C PRO A 18 4.01 3.78 -7.08
N VAL A 19 3.88 3.37 -5.82
CA VAL A 19 3.08 4.06 -4.80
C VAL A 19 3.85 4.29 -3.51
N GLN A 20 3.34 5.24 -2.75
CA GLN A 20 3.66 5.46 -1.37
C GLN A 20 2.40 5.29 -0.51
N LEU A 21 2.39 4.25 0.32
CA LEU A 21 1.35 3.99 1.31
C LEU A 21 1.71 4.70 2.62
N TRP A 22 0.74 5.41 3.19
CA TRP A 22 0.84 6.00 4.52
C TRP A 22 0.06 5.10 5.47
N LEU A 23 0.76 4.53 6.45
CA LEU A 23 0.16 3.58 7.38
C LEU A 23 -0.33 4.31 8.63
N GLN A 24 -1.35 3.77 9.29
CA GLN A 24 -1.76 4.19 10.61
C GLN A 24 -0.67 3.76 11.61
N GLU A 25 -0.16 4.71 12.38
CA GLU A 25 0.74 4.40 13.50
C GLU A 25 -0.07 3.65 14.55
N ASP A 26 0.18 2.35 14.69
CA ASP A 26 -0.39 1.53 15.76
C ASP A 26 0.71 1.21 16.77
N ALA A 27 0.38 1.27 18.07
CA ALA A 27 1.37 1.17 19.14
C ALA A 27 2.03 -0.23 19.24
N ASP A 28 1.38 -1.25 18.67
CA ASP A 28 1.84 -2.65 18.65
C ASP A 28 2.54 -3.04 17.34
N THR A 29 2.47 -2.21 16.29
CA THR A 29 3.02 -2.58 14.98
C THR A 29 4.36 -1.89 14.76
N SER A 30 5.44 -2.67 14.81
CA SER A 30 6.79 -2.19 14.49
C SER A 30 6.91 -1.86 12.99
N LEU A 31 6.42 -0.69 12.61
CA LEU A 31 6.59 -0.10 11.29
C LEU A 31 7.42 1.17 11.48
N ASP A 32 8.74 1.04 11.54
CA ASP A 32 9.72 2.14 11.62
C ASP A 32 9.71 3.06 10.36
N ALA A 33 8.70 2.90 9.50
CA ALA A 33 8.42 3.80 8.40
C ALA A 33 6.91 4.07 8.38
N ALA A 34 6.50 5.25 8.85
CA ALA A 34 5.15 5.81 8.69
C ALA A 34 4.69 5.90 7.22
N THR A 35 5.58 5.55 6.29
CA THR A 35 5.36 5.46 4.85
C THR A 35 6.07 4.26 4.25
N PHE A 36 5.35 3.45 3.50
CA PHE A 36 5.90 2.35 2.70
C PHE A 36 5.91 2.74 1.22
N ARG A 37 7.04 2.56 0.52
CA ARG A 37 7.16 2.85 -0.92
C ARG A 37 7.46 1.57 -1.68
N GLY A 38 6.74 1.36 -2.78
CA GLY A 38 6.98 0.20 -3.64
C GLY A 38 5.96 0.05 -4.76
N LEU A 39 5.99 -1.11 -5.40
CA LEU A 39 5.05 -1.52 -6.44
C LEU A 39 4.03 -2.47 -5.85
N VAL A 40 2.74 -2.23 -6.12
CA VAL A 40 1.70 -3.19 -5.74
C VAL A 40 1.79 -4.37 -6.72
N ILE A 41 1.99 -5.57 -6.18
CA ILE A 41 2.14 -6.80 -6.96
C ILE A 41 0.98 -7.77 -6.75
N ALA A 42 0.18 -7.59 -5.70
CA ALA A 42 -1.08 -8.30 -5.50
C ALA A 42 -2.06 -7.46 -4.67
N VAL A 43 -3.35 -7.67 -4.90
CA VAL A 43 -4.46 -7.04 -4.16
C VAL A 43 -5.45 -8.14 -3.79
N ASP A 44 -5.71 -8.28 -2.50
CA ASP A 44 -6.75 -9.11 -1.92
C ASP A 44 -7.90 -8.23 -1.41
N ASP A 45 -8.98 -8.87 -0.94
CA ASP A 45 -10.16 -8.18 -0.38
C ASP A 45 -9.86 -7.33 0.87
N THR A 46 -8.76 -7.62 1.59
CA THR A 46 -8.42 -6.99 2.88
C THR A 46 -6.95 -6.56 2.99
N ALA A 47 -6.15 -6.78 1.96
CA ALA A 47 -4.71 -6.55 2.01
C ALA A 47 -4.14 -6.33 0.62
N VAL A 48 -2.95 -5.74 0.58
CA VAL A 48 -2.14 -5.60 -0.63
C VAL A 48 -0.74 -6.10 -0.36
N GLU A 49 -0.11 -6.67 -1.39
CA GLU A 49 1.30 -6.99 -1.36
C GLU A 49 2.07 -5.95 -2.15
N VAL A 50 3.10 -5.41 -1.51
CA VAL A 50 3.93 -4.35 -2.08
C VAL A 50 5.38 -4.79 -2.08
N PHE A 51 5.99 -4.73 -3.26
CA PHE A 51 7.39 -5.01 -3.49
C PHE A 51 8.20 -3.71 -3.37
N ASN A 52 9.15 -3.65 -2.43
CA ASN A 52 9.94 -2.45 -2.16
C ASN A 52 11.26 -2.42 -2.95
N GLU A 53 12.01 -1.32 -2.82
CA GLU A 53 13.31 -1.12 -3.46
C GLU A 53 14.44 -1.99 -2.86
N ALA A 54 14.20 -2.64 -1.72
CA ALA A 54 15.13 -3.55 -1.06
C ALA A 54 14.95 -5.01 -1.51
N ASP A 55 14.16 -5.25 -2.57
CA ASP A 55 13.83 -6.59 -3.09
C ASP A 55 12.98 -7.44 -2.11
N GLU A 56 12.25 -6.77 -1.22
CA GLU A 56 11.41 -7.40 -0.22
C GLU A 56 9.93 -7.20 -0.52
N THR A 57 9.13 -8.22 -0.23
CA THR A 57 7.66 -8.17 -0.35
C THR A 57 7.03 -8.01 1.02
N TYR A 58 6.16 -7.01 1.15
CA TYR A 58 5.42 -6.76 2.38
C TYR A 58 3.92 -6.84 2.12
N ARG A 59 3.22 -7.53 3.02
CA ARG A 59 1.76 -7.55 3.05
C ARG A 59 1.24 -6.46 3.97
N VAL A 60 0.40 -5.58 3.46
CA VAL A 60 -0.17 -4.43 4.17
C VAL A 60 -1.69 -4.57 4.18
N TYR A 61 -2.32 -4.53 5.34
CA TYR A 61 -3.78 -4.62 5.44
C TYR A 61 -4.44 -3.28 5.14
N ASP A 62 -5.60 -3.30 4.47
CA ASP A 62 -6.32 -2.09 4.08
C ASP A 62 -6.71 -1.21 5.28
N ARG A 63 -7.07 -1.84 6.39
CA ARG A 63 -7.38 -1.19 7.67
C ARG A 63 -6.22 -0.36 8.24
N ASP A 64 -4.99 -0.73 7.89
CA ASP A 64 -3.77 -0.06 8.36
C ASP A 64 -3.36 1.05 7.38
N ILE A 65 -3.97 1.16 6.20
CA ILE A 65 -3.64 2.16 5.19
C ILE A 65 -4.50 3.40 5.37
N LYS A 66 -3.87 4.50 5.77
CA LYS A 66 -4.50 5.81 5.92
C LYS A 66 -4.64 6.55 4.60
N ARG A 67 -3.64 6.43 3.71
CA ARG A 67 -3.60 7.15 2.43
C ARG A 67 -2.67 6.46 1.42
N VAL A 68 -3.05 6.51 0.15
CA VAL A 68 -2.22 6.07 -0.99
C VAL A 68 -1.84 7.29 -1.82
N THR A 69 -0.56 7.44 -2.13
CA THR A 69 -0.06 8.44 -3.08
C THR A 69 0.56 7.71 -4.26
N ARG A 70 0.06 7.98 -5.46
CA ARG A 70 0.67 7.53 -6.72
C ARG A 70 1.91 8.35 -7.02
N LEU A 71 3.00 7.69 -7.38
CA LEU A 71 4.25 8.33 -7.76
C LEU A 71 4.30 8.46 -9.29
N THR A 72 4.69 9.64 -9.76
CA THR A 72 4.86 9.98 -11.18
C THR A 72 6.31 9.85 -11.60
#